data_AF-A0A7Y2Q0D9-F1
#
_entry.id   AF-A0A7Y2Q0D9-F1
#
_cell.length_a   1.000
_cell.length_b   1.000
_cell.length_c   1.000
_cell.angle_alpha   90.00
_cell.angle_beta   90.00
_cell.angle_gamma   90.00
#
_symmetry.space_group_name_H-M   'P 1'
#
loop_
_entity.id
_entity.type
_entity.pdbx_description
1 polymer ?
#
loop_
_entity_poly.entity_id
_entity_poly.type
_entity_poly.pdbx_seq_one_letter_code
_entity_poly.pdbx_strand_id
1 'polypeptide(L)'
;MAGKERGAREARERARVYQARQAFHAGRARRRRRDNLVAGVAGGVLILAVVGGQVAYFTMGPGAPDPAPTSSPSPTPTPPSPDATPSPTPTP
;
A
#
# COMPACT_ATOMS: atom_id res chain seq x y z
N MET A 1 56.44 44.79 -1.01
CA MET A 1 55.38 44.10 -0.24
C MET A 1 53.95 44.61 -0.51
N ALA A 2 53.72 45.91 -0.82
CA ALA A 2 52.37 46.49 -0.99
C ALA A 2 51.46 45.90 -2.11
N GLY A 3 52.02 45.29 -3.17
CA GLY A 3 51.23 44.65 -4.23
C GLY A 3 50.51 43.36 -3.79
N LYS A 4 51.09 42.64 -2.81
CA LYS A 4 50.49 41.39 -2.27
C LYS A 4 49.20 41.67 -1.49
N GLU A 5 49.15 42.78 -0.76
CA GLU A 5 47.96 43.17 0.02
C GLU A 5 46.79 43.63 -0.86
N ARG A 6 47.08 44.33 -1.96
CA ARG A 6 46.05 44.72 -2.94
C ARG A 6 45.44 43.51 -3.63
N GLY A 7 46.26 42.57 -4.10
CA GLY A 7 45.79 41.31 -4.68
C GLY A 7 45.00 40.47 -3.68
N ALA A 8 45.38 40.44 -2.40
CA ALA A 8 44.64 39.74 -1.36
C ALA A 8 43.26 40.34 -1.08
N ARG A 9 43.10 41.67 -1.19
CA ARG A 9 41.80 42.35 -1.05
C ARG A 9 40.86 42.03 -2.22
N GLU A 10 41.35 42.15 -3.45
CA GLU A 10 40.59 41.81 -4.65
C GLU A 10 40.18 40.32 -4.69
N ALA A 11 41.07 39.42 -4.25
CA ALA A 11 40.77 37.99 -4.17
C ALA A 11 39.64 37.71 -3.17
N ARG A 12 39.61 38.40 -2.02
CA ARG A 12 38.54 38.27 -1.02
C ARG A 12 37.21 38.81 -1.52
N GLU A 13 37.21 39.93 -2.25
CA GLU A 13 35.99 40.47 -2.87
C GLU A 13 35.43 39.52 -3.92
N ARG A 14 36.27 38.99 -4.82
CA ARG A 14 35.86 37.97 -5.79
C ARG A 14 35.32 36.73 -5.10
N ALA A 15 35.98 36.25 -4.05
CA ALA A 15 35.52 35.10 -3.27
C ALA A 15 34.14 35.33 -2.64
N ARG A 16 33.86 36.52 -2.10
CA ARG A 16 32.53 36.87 -1.55
C ARG A 16 31.44 36.85 -2.61
N VAL A 17 31.70 37.38 -3.80
CA VAL A 17 30.75 37.38 -4.91
C VAL A 17 30.45 35.94 -5.37
N TYR A 18 31.48 35.10 -5.49
CA TYR A 18 31.30 33.69 -5.83
C TYR A 18 30.54 32.91 -4.76
N GLN A 19 30.87 33.11 -3.48
CA GLN A 19 30.17 32.53 -2.34
C GLN A 19 28.68 32.91 -2.33
N ALA A 20 28.36 34.19 -2.56
CA ALA A 20 26.98 34.66 -2.60
C ALA A 20 26.16 33.98 -3.70
N ARG A 21 26.74 33.81 -4.90
CA ARG A 21 26.10 33.08 -6.01
C ARG A 21 25.89 31.61 -5.68
N GLN A 22 26.91 30.94 -5.12
CA GLN A 22 26.79 29.53 -4.72
C GLN A 22 25.74 29.33 -3.63
N ALA A 23 25.68 30.21 -2.63
CA ALA A 23 24.69 30.16 -1.55
C ALA A 23 23.26 30.32 -2.08
N PHE A 24 23.04 31.21 -3.05
CA PHE A 24 21.74 31.38 -3.69
C PHE A 24 21.28 30.11 -4.43
N HIS A 25 22.16 29.51 -5.24
CA HIS A 25 21.85 28.26 -5.96
C HIS A 25 21.64 27.08 -5.02
N ALA A 26 22.49 26.94 -3.99
CA ALA A 26 22.39 25.89 -2.98
C ALA A 26 21.10 26.00 -2.16
N GLY A 27 20.70 27.22 -1.77
CA GLY A 27 19.46 27.48 -1.05
C GLY A 27 18.22 27.05 -1.85
N ARG A 28 18.20 27.36 -3.15
CA ARG A 28 17.07 26.99 -4.03
C ARG A 28 16.99 25.48 -4.24
N ALA A 29 18.13 24.80 -4.43
CA ALA A 29 18.19 23.34 -4.55
C ALA A 29 17.78 22.63 -3.25
N ARG A 30 18.19 23.15 -2.08
CA ARG A 30 17.84 22.58 -0.77
C ARG A 30 16.33 22.65 -0.49
N ARG A 31 15.69 23.77 -0.85
CA ARG A 31 14.23 23.92 -0.72
C ARG A 31 13.49 22.92 -1.60
N ARG A 32 13.81 22.88 -2.90
CA ARG A 32 13.20 21.91 -3.84
C ARG A 32 13.36 20.46 -3.40
N ARG A 33 14.53 20.06 -2.88
CA ARG A 33 14.72 18.70 -2.36
C ARG A 33 13.85 18.41 -1.14
N ARG A 34 13.72 19.37 -0.22
CA ARG A 34 12.85 19.24 0.95
C ARG A 34 11.39 19.16 0.52
N ASP A 35 10.94 20.05 -0.35
CA ASP A 35 9.55 20.10 -0.81
C ASP A 35 9.19 18.85 -1.61
N ASN A 36 10.06 18.37 -2.50
CA ASN A 36 9.84 17.13 -3.24
C ASN A 36 9.83 15.91 -2.33
N LEU A 37 10.66 15.87 -1.28
CA LEU A 37 10.65 14.78 -0.31
C LEU A 37 9.36 14.79 0.51
N VAL A 38 8.92 15.96 0.99
CA VAL A 38 7.65 16.11 1.71
C VAL A 38 6.48 15.74 0.81
N ALA A 39 6.46 16.21 -0.45
CA ALA A 39 5.43 15.86 -1.42
C ALA A 39 5.43 14.36 -1.75
N GLY A 40 6.61 13.75 -1.89
CA GLY A 40 6.74 12.32 -2.13
C GLY A 40 6.24 11.49 -0.95
N VAL A 41 6.58 11.86 0.29
CA VAL A 41 6.10 11.18 1.50
C VAL A 41 4.60 11.38 1.66
N ALA A 42 4.09 12.61 1.56
CA ALA A 42 2.66 12.89 1.67
C ALA A 42 1.86 12.17 0.58
N GLY A 43 2.33 12.21 -0.66
CA GLY A 43 1.71 11.49 -1.78
C GLY A 43 1.75 9.97 -1.58
N GLY A 44 2.86 9.42 -1.11
CA GLY A 44 2.99 7.99 -0.79
C GLY A 44 2.03 7.55 0.30
N VAL A 45 1.92 8.32 1.39
CA VAL A 45 0.96 8.06 2.47
C VAL A 45 -0.47 8.13 1.97
N LEU A 46 -0.81 9.12 1.14
CA LEU A 46 -2.15 9.24 0.54
C LEU A 46 -2.50 8.02 -0.31
N ILE A 47 -1.58 7.58 -1.18
CA ILE A 47 -1.78 6.39 -2.02
C ILE A 47 -1.98 5.15 -1.16
N LEU A 48 -1.13 4.96 -0.14
CA LEU A 48 -1.27 3.83 0.80
C LEU A 48 -2.61 3.86 1.54
N ALA A 49 -3.08 5.04 1.95
CA ALA A 49 -4.38 5.18 2.60
C ALA A 49 -5.54 4.82 1.65
N VAL A 50 -5.49 5.25 0.39
CA VAL A 50 -6.51 4.92 -0.60
C VAL A 50 -6.53 3.42 -0.90
N VAL A 51 -5.36 2.83 -1.20
CA VAL A 51 -5.25 1.39 -1.50
C VAL A 51 -5.64 0.55 -0.29
N GLY A 52 -5.15 0.88 0.90
CA GLY A 52 -5.52 0.20 2.14
C GLY A 52 -7.01 0.32 2.44
N GLY A 53 -7.60 1.50 2.21
CA GLY A 53 -9.04 1.73 2.34
C GLY A 53 -9.87 0.89 1.36
N GLN A 54 -9.45 0.80 0.09
CA GLN A 54 -10.10 -0.07 -0.89
C GLN A 54 -10.03 -1.54 -0.47
N VAL A 55 -8.85 -2.02 -0.09
CA VAL A 55 -8.68 -3.40 0.39
C VAL A 55 -9.59 -3.67 1.58
N ALA A 56 -9.60 -2.80 2.59
CA ALA A 56 -10.47 -2.95 3.74
C ALA A 56 -11.95 -2.96 3.35
N TYR A 57 -12.38 -2.06 2.46
CA TYR A 57 -13.76 -1.95 1.99
C TYR A 57 -14.25 -3.20 1.26
N PHE A 58 -13.42 -3.79 0.39
CA PHE A 58 -13.79 -4.96 -0.41
C PHE A 58 -13.51 -6.31 0.26
N THR A 59 -12.78 -6.35 1.38
CA THR A 59 -12.49 -7.60 2.10
C THR A 59 -13.32 -7.76 3.36
N MET A 60 -13.55 -6.67 4.09
CA MET A 60 -14.19 -6.69 5.42
C MET A 60 -15.33 -5.67 5.54
N GLY A 61 -15.45 -4.78 4.56
CA GLY A 61 -16.47 -3.75 4.49
C GLY A 61 -17.67 -4.12 3.61
N PRO A 62 -18.58 -3.17 3.39
CA PRO A 62 -19.84 -3.41 2.68
C PRO A 62 -19.67 -3.67 1.18
N GLY A 63 -18.45 -3.53 0.63
CA GLY A 63 -18.13 -3.95 -0.72
C GLY A 63 -17.72 -5.43 -0.83
N ALA A 64 -17.65 -6.17 0.28
CA ALA A 64 -17.24 -7.56 0.26
C ALA A 64 -18.22 -8.44 -0.55
N PRO A 65 -17.71 -9.40 -1.34
CA PRO A 65 -18.56 -10.29 -2.11
C PRO A 65 -19.39 -11.20 -1.19
N ASP A 66 -20.59 -11.55 -1.63
CA ASP A 66 -21.47 -12.47 -0.92
C ASP A 66 -20.76 -13.83 -0.73
N PRO A 67 -20.79 -14.44 0.48
CA PRO A 67 -20.19 -15.74 0.70
C PRO A 67 -20.77 -16.79 -0.24
N ALA A 68 -19.89 -17.61 -0.83
CA ALA A 68 -20.31 -18.70 -1.68
C ALA A 68 -21.21 -19.69 -0.88
N PRO A 69 -22.27 -20.22 -1.51
CA PRO A 69 -23.14 -21.18 -0.85
C PRO A 69 -22.34 -22.43 -0.47
N THR A 70 -22.45 -22.84 0.79
CA THR A 70 -21.87 -24.10 1.25
C THR A 70 -22.76 -25.26 0.81
N SER A 71 -22.16 -26.35 0.31
CA SER A 71 -22.90 -27.55 -0.04
C SER A 71 -23.38 -28.27 1.22
N SER A 72 -24.68 -28.54 1.28
CA SER A 72 -25.28 -29.35 2.35
C SER A 72 -24.96 -30.84 2.15
N PRO A 73 -24.70 -31.61 3.21
CA PRO A 73 -24.49 -33.06 3.07
C PRO A 73 -25.72 -33.73 2.48
N SER A 74 -25.50 -34.57 1.46
CA SER A 74 -26.56 -35.40 0.87
C SER A 74 -26.94 -36.55 1.81
N PRO A 75 -28.24 -36.89 1.97
CA PRO A 75 -28.64 -38.03 2.79
C PRO A 75 -28.00 -39.33 2.27
N THR A 76 -27.47 -40.13 3.19
CA THR A 76 -27.00 -41.48 2.89
C THR A 76 -28.22 -42.39 2.65
N PRO A 77 -28.25 -43.21 1.59
CA PRO A 77 -29.37 -44.11 1.35
C PRO A 77 -29.52 -45.13 2.48
N THR A 78 -30.73 -45.22 3.05
CA THR A 78 -31.10 -46.28 3.99
C THR A 78 -31.18 -47.61 3.24
N PRO A 79 -30.57 -48.70 3.74
CA PRO A 79 -30.69 -50.01 3.12
C PRO A 79 -32.14 -50.50 3.12
N PRO A 80 -32.59 -51.25 2.10
CA PRO A 80 -33.94 -51.78 2.03
C PRO A 80 -34.21 -52.70 3.23
N SER A 81 -35.39 -52.56 3.83
CA SER A 81 -35.87 -53.47 4.87
C SER A 81 -36.05 -54.88 4.27
N PRO A 82 -35.61 -55.96 4.93
CA PRO A 82 -35.84 -57.31 4.44
C PRO A 82 -37.35 -57.58 4.32
N ASP A 83 -37.75 -58.10 3.17
CA ASP A 83 -39.13 -58.44 2.82
C ASP A 83 -39.71 -59.43 3.83
N ALA A 84 -40.93 -59.20 4.28
CA ALA A 84 -41.60 -60.11 5.19
C ALA A 84 -41.93 -61.41 4.44
N THR A 85 -41.37 -62.53 4.90
CA THR A 85 -41.68 -63.87 4.37
C THR A 85 -43.20 -64.11 4.44
N PRO A 86 -43.87 -64.53 3.35
CA PRO A 86 -45.30 -64.80 3.39
C PRO A 86 -45.58 -65.96 4.36
N SER A 87 -46.47 -65.71 5.31
CA SER A 87 -46.95 -66.68 6.28
C SER A 87 -47.62 -67.86 5.57
N PRO A 88 -47.35 -69.14 5.92
CA PRO A 88 -48.00 -70.27 5.28
C PRO A 88 -49.51 -70.31 5.62
N THR A 89 -50.34 -70.36 4.58
CA THR A 89 -51.79 -70.59 4.68
C THR A 89 -52.08 -71.96 5.32
N PRO A 90 -52.87 -72.06 6.40
CA PRO A 90 -53.35 -73.35 6.88
C PRO A 90 -54.52 -73.84 5.99
N THR A 91 -54.39 -75.05 5.46
CA THR A 91 -55.43 -75.75 4.69
C THR A 91 -56.33 -76.56 5.63
N PRO A 92 -57.68 -76.46 5.56
CA PRO A 92 -58.59 -77.46 6.09
C PRO A 92 -58.83 -78.61 5.11
#